data_AF-Q76CL8-F1
#
_entry.id   AF-Q76CL8-F1
#
_cell.length_a   1.000
_cell.length_b   1.000
_cell.length_c   1.000
_cell.angle_alpha   90.00
_cell.angle_beta   90.00
_cell.angle_gamma   90.00
#
_symmetry.space_group_name_H-M   'P 1'
#
loop_
_entity.id
_entity.type
_entity.pdbx_description
1 polymer ?
#
loop_
_entity_poly.entity_id
_entity_poly.type
_entity_poly.pdbx_seq_one_letter_code
_entity_poly.pdbx_strand_id
1 'polypeptide(L)'
;MDLIPSFSVETWVLLATSLVLLYLYGTYSHGLFKKLGIPGPRPLPYFGNILSYRKGLWEFDNRCFKKYGKMWGCYEGQQPLLVITDPDIIKTVLVKECYSVFTNRRAFGPVGIMKNAISLSEDEQWKRIRTLLSPAFTSGKLKEMFPIISQIGDVLVRNLKKEAEKGKPISMKDFFGAYSMDVITGIAFGVNIDSLNNPQD
;
A
#
# COMPACT_ATOMS: atom_id res chain seq x y z
N MET A 1 44.63 13.19 21.87
CA MET A 1 43.21 13.20 22.27
C MET A 1 42.76 11.76 22.23
N ASP A 2 42.72 11.09 23.37
CA ASP A 2 42.33 9.69 23.46
C ASP A 2 40.82 9.59 23.27
N LEU A 3 40.40 9.09 22.10
CA LEU A 3 39.01 8.95 21.69
C LEU A 3 38.23 7.86 22.47
N ILE A 4 38.90 7.15 23.39
CA ILE A 4 38.31 6.04 24.14
C ILE A 4 38.51 6.32 25.63
N PRO A 5 37.43 6.58 26.39
CA PRO A 5 37.55 6.77 27.84
C PRO A 5 38.07 5.49 28.50
N SER A 6 38.91 5.63 29.53
CA SER A 6 39.40 4.52 30.36
C SER A 6 38.28 4.00 31.27
N PHE A 7 37.28 3.33 30.69
CA PHE A 7 36.21 2.69 31.46
C PHE A 7 36.69 1.40 32.14
N SER A 8 36.08 1.06 33.27
CA SER A 8 36.28 -0.22 33.97
C SER A 8 35.95 -1.40 33.06
N VAL A 9 36.62 -2.55 33.28
CA VAL A 9 36.34 -3.81 32.57
C VAL A 9 34.87 -4.20 32.69
N GLU A 10 34.24 -3.94 33.85
CA GLU A 10 32.82 -4.19 34.08
C GLU A 10 31.93 -3.40 33.12
N THR A 11 32.27 -2.13 32.86
CA THR A 11 31.54 -1.27 31.93
C THR A 11 31.64 -1.80 30.50
N TRP A 12 32.81 -2.28 30.08
CA TRP A 12 33.00 -2.89 28.77
C TRP A 12 32.21 -4.21 28.61
N VAL A 13 32.16 -5.04 29.64
CA VAL A 13 31.37 -6.28 29.65
C VAL A 13 29.87 -5.98 29.57
N LEU A 14 29.37 -5.01 30.34
CA LEU A 14 27.97 -4.58 30.28
C LEU A 14 27.62 -3.99 28.90
N LEU A 15 28.50 -3.17 28.33
CA LEU A 15 28.32 -2.60 27.00
C LEU A 15 28.28 -3.68 25.92
N ALA A 16 29.22 -4.62 25.94
CA ALA A 16 29.25 -5.73 24.99
C ALA A 16 27.99 -6.61 25.12
N THR A 17 27.58 -6.94 26.35
CA THR A 17 26.36 -7.70 26.62
C THR A 17 25.13 -6.97 26.10
N SER A 18 25.02 -5.66 26.36
CA SER A 18 23.94 -4.81 25.85
C SER A 18 23.89 -4.81 24.33
N LEU A 19 25.03 -4.65 23.64
CA LEU A 19 25.10 -4.70 22.18
C LEU A 19 24.69 -6.06 21.60
N VAL A 20 25.07 -7.16 22.25
CA VAL A 20 24.66 -8.52 21.86
C VAL A 20 23.15 -8.69 22.03
N LEU A 21 22.59 -8.29 23.18
CA LEU A 21 21.15 -8.36 23.42
C LEU A 21 20.36 -7.51 22.43
N LEU A 22 20.85 -6.31 22.11
CA LEU A 22 20.27 -5.45 21.08
C LEU A 22 20.28 -6.13 19.71
N TYR A 23 21.43 -6.68 19.30
CA TYR A 23 21.53 -7.40 18.02
C TYR A 23 20.57 -8.60 17.95
N LEU A 24 20.50 -9.40 19.02
CA LEU A 24 19.59 -10.55 19.09
C LEU A 24 18.13 -10.11 19.01
N TYR A 25 17.75 -9.06 19.75
CA TYR A 25 16.41 -8.47 19.68
C TYR A 25 16.07 -7.98 18.27
N GLY A 26 17.02 -7.30 17.60
CA GLY A 26 16.83 -6.78 16.25
C GLY A 26 16.77 -7.83 15.13
N THR A 27 17.18 -9.07 15.41
CA THR A 27 17.29 -10.16 14.41
C THR A 27 16.48 -11.41 14.75
N TYR A 28 15.82 -11.47 15.91
CA TYR A 28 15.11 -12.66 16.40
C TYR A 28 14.10 -13.24 15.38
N SER A 29 13.34 -12.39 14.68
CA SER A 29 12.32 -12.85 13.70
C SER A 29 12.91 -13.24 12.33
N HIS A 30 14.13 -12.81 12.01
CA HIS A 30 14.75 -12.93 10.68
C HIS A 30 15.13 -14.36 10.29
N GLY A 31 14.99 -15.32 11.21
CA GLY A 31 15.23 -16.74 10.96
C GLY A 31 14.03 -17.50 10.38
N LEU A 32 12.82 -16.93 10.37
CA LEU A 32 11.59 -17.64 10.01
C LEU A 32 11.66 -18.30 8.62
N PHE A 33 11.94 -17.54 7.55
CA PHE A 33 11.95 -18.11 6.20
C PHE A 33 13.07 -19.11 5.98
N LYS A 34 14.23 -18.90 6.62
CA LYS A 34 15.33 -19.88 6.60
C LYS A 34 14.92 -21.20 7.25
N LYS A 35 14.17 -21.17 8.36
CA LYS A 35 13.64 -22.38 9.02
C LYS A 35 12.59 -23.10 8.17
N LEU A 36 11.79 -22.35 7.41
CA LEU A 36 10.76 -22.90 6.52
C LEU A 36 11.30 -23.34 5.14
N GLY A 37 12.60 -23.16 4.87
CA GLY A 37 13.19 -23.49 3.56
C GLY A 37 12.76 -22.55 2.43
N ILE A 38 12.26 -21.36 2.76
CA ILE A 38 11.77 -20.37 1.78
C ILE A 38 12.92 -19.43 1.40
N PRO A 39 13.23 -19.25 0.11
CA PRO A 39 14.29 -18.36 -0.34
C PRO A 39 13.91 -16.88 -0.15
N GLY A 40 14.91 -16.00 -0.06
CA GLY A 40 14.65 -14.58 0.09
C GLY A 40 15.91 -13.73 0.27
N PRO A 41 15.81 -12.40 0.12
CA PRO A 41 16.92 -11.49 0.39
C PRO A 41 17.27 -11.46 1.88
N ARG A 42 18.57 -11.48 2.20
CA ARG A 42 19.05 -11.43 3.58
C ARG A 42 18.60 -10.12 4.25
N PRO A 43 17.88 -10.18 5.38
CA PRO A 43 17.46 -8.98 6.10
C PRO A 43 18.62 -8.34 6.86
N LEU A 44 18.57 -7.01 6.98
CA LEU A 44 19.43 -6.24 7.88
C LEU A 44 18.82 -6.19 9.28
N PRO A 45 19.64 -6.18 10.36
CA PRO A 45 19.14 -5.99 11.72
C PRO A 45 18.23 -4.75 11.82
N TYR A 46 17.09 -4.88 12.50
CA TYR A 46 16.05 -3.86 12.68
C TYR A 46 15.30 -3.38 11.42
N PHE A 47 15.98 -3.20 10.30
CA PHE A 47 15.39 -2.65 9.07
C PHE A 47 14.78 -3.72 8.16
N GLY A 48 15.16 -4.99 8.34
CA GLY A 48 14.79 -6.05 7.43
C GLY A 48 15.30 -5.74 6.02
N ASN A 49 14.40 -5.74 5.05
CA ASN A 49 14.68 -5.50 3.64
C ASN A 49 14.18 -4.12 3.15
N ILE A 50 13.67 -3.25 4.03
CA ILE A 50 13.06 -1.96 3.68
C ILE A 50 14.00 -1.09 2.83
N LEU A 51 15.32 -1.11 3.11
CA LEU A 51 16.30 -0.34 2.33
C LEU A 51 16.36 -0.76 0.85
N SER A 52 15.91 -1.96 0.53
CA SER A 52 15.84 -2.46 -0.85
C SER A 52 14.73 -1.79 -1.67
N TYR A 53 13.78 -1.13 -1.01
CA TYR A 53 12.67 -0.39 -1.62
C TYR A 53 13.05 1.01 -2.10
N ARG A 54 14.31 1.45 -1.91
CA ARG A 54 14.79 2.77 -2.36
C ARG A 54 14.61 3.02 -3.87
N LYS A 55 14.59 1.95 -4.68
CA LYS A 55 14.33 2.00 -6.13
C LYS A 55 12.86 1.75 -6.49
N GLY A 56 11.96 1.77 -5.50
CA GLY A 56 10.54 1.42 -5.64
C GLY A 56 10.24 -0.04 -5.29
N LEU A 57 9.02 -0.28 -4.81
CA LEU A 57 8.50 -1.61 -4.46
C LEU A 57 8.43 -2.52 -5.69
N TRP A 58 7.91 -2.00 -6.80
CA TRP A 58 7.76 -2.75 -8.05
C TRP A 58 9.09 -3.33 -8.56
N GLU A 59 10.16 -2.53 -8.54
CA GLU A 59 11.46 -3.00 -8.99
C GLU A 59 12.05 -4.03 -8.02
N PHE A 60 11.84 -3.85 -6.71
CA PHE A 60 12.23 -4.85 -5.72
C PHE A 60 11.53 -6.19 -5.97
N ASP A 61 10.21 -6.19 -6.16
CA ASP A 61 9.43 -7.41 -6.39
C ASP A 61 9.85 -8.09 -7.69
N ASN A 62 10.04 -7.33 -8.77
CA ASN A 62 10.50 -7.89 -10.05
C ASN A 62 11.90 -8.52 -9.94
N ARG A 63 12.84 -7.88 -9.21
CA ARG A 63 14.16 -8.46 -8.96
C ARG A 63 14.08 -9.72 -8.10
N CYS A 64 13.24 -9.73 -7.07
CA CYS A 64 13.06 -10.89 -6.21
C CYS A 64 12.42 -12.05 -6.97
N PHE A 65 11.38 -11.79 -7.77
CA PHE A 65 10.76 -12.79 -8.62
C PHE A 65 11.75 -13.42 -9.60
N LYS A 66 12.56 -12.61 -10.28
CA LYS A 66 13.62 -13.11 -11.19
C LYS A 66 14.69 -13.94 -10.48
N LYS A 67 15.01 -13.64 -9.22
CA LYS A 67 16.10 -14.28 -8.47
C LYS A 67 15.66 -15.52 -7.68
N TYR A 68 14.47 -15.48 -7.07
CA TYR A 68 13.98 -16.48 -6.13
C TYR A 68 12.79 -17.27 -6.67
N GLY A 69 12.19 -16.85 -7.78
CA GLY A 69 11.11 -17.58 -8.45
C GLY A 69 9.74 -17.30 -7.85
N LYS A 70 8.89 -18.33 -7.80
CA LYS A 70 7.45 -18.21 -7.55
C LYS A 70 7.05 -17.86 -6.11
N MET A 71 7.96 -18.03 -5.16
CA MET A 71 7.71 -17.77 -3.75
C MET A 71 8.99 -17.28 -3.09
N TRP A 72 8.91 -16.19 -2.34
CA TRP A 72 10.04 -15.72 -1.54
C TRP A 72 9.56 -15.02 -0.27
N GLY A 73 10.43 -15.01 0.74
CA GLY A 73 10.21 -14.32 2.00
C GLY A 73 11.07 -13.06 2.09
N CYS A 74 10.49 -11.96 2.57
CA CYS A 74 11.24 -10.76 2.94
C CYS A 74 10.75 -10.23 4.29
N TYR A 75 11.50 -9.31 4.89
CA TYR A 75 11.15 -8.72 6.17
C TYR A 75 10.97 -7.21 6.03
N GLU A 76 9.89 -6.69 6.61
CA GLU A 76 9.75 -5.26 6.83
C GLU A 76 9.96 -4.94 8.30
N GLY A 77 11.15 -4.44 8.61
CA GLY A 77 11.63 -4.39 9.99
C GLY A 77 11.72 -5.80 10.57
N GLN A 78 10.87 -6.09 11.55
CA GLN A 78 10.72 -7.43 12.13
C GLN A 78 9.57 -8.25 11.53
N GLN A 79 8.65 -7.63 10.78
CA GLN A 79 7.48 -8.28 10.22
C GLN A 79 7.87 -9.20 9.05
N PRO A 80 7.61 -10.51 9.11
CA PRO A 80 7.80 -11.39 7.95
C PRO A 80 6.70 -11.14 6.90
N LEU A 81 7.10 -11.13 5.63
CA LEU A 81 6.25 -11.02 4.47
C LEU A 81 6.55 -12.18 3.50
N LEU A 82 5.54 -12.99 3.24
CA LEU A 82 5.61 -14.06 2.25
C LEU A 82 4.99 -13.56 0.95
N VAL A 83 5.75 -13.57 -0.13
CA VAL A 83 5.25 -13.24 -1.46
C VAL A 83 5.03 -14.52 -2.25
N ILE A 84 3.84 -14.61 -2.87
CA ILE A 84 3.38 -15.75 -3.64
C ILE A 84 3.00 -15.30 -5.05
N THR A 85 3.33 -16.08 -6.07
CA THR A 85 2.93 -15.82 -7.46
C THR A 85 2.17 -16.98 -8.11
N ASP A 86 1.99 -18.08 -7.37
CA ASP A 86 1.23 -19.22 -7.85
C ASP A 86 -0.29 -18.92 -7.83
N PRO A 87 -1.00 -19.03 -8.97
CA PRO A 87 -2.42 -18.70 -9.05
C PRO A 87 -3.31 -19.51 -8.11
N ASP A 88 -2.98 -20.77 -7.85
CA ASP A 88 -3.81 -21.64 -7.00
C ASP A 88 -3.68 -21.24 -5.53
N ILE A 89 -2.48 -20.85 -5.12
CA ILE A 89 -2.22 -20.30 -3.77
C ILE A 89 -2.89 -18.93 -3.65
N ILE A 90 -2.76 -18.06 -4.65
CA ILE A 90 -3.40 -16.74 -4.67
C ILE A 90 -4.92 -16.87 -4.55
N LYS A 91 -5.55 -17.79 -5.30
CA LYS A 91 -6.99 -18.07 -5.21
C LYS A 91 -7.37 -18.60 -3.83
N THR A 92 -6.52 -19.41 -3.22
CA THR A 92 -6.76 -19.92 -1.87
C THR A 92 -6.76 -18.78 -0.84
N VAL A 93 -5.75 -17.90 -0.89
CA VAL A 93 -5.63 -16.76 0.03
C VAL A 93 -6.73 -15.71 -0.18
N LEU A 94 -6.97 -15.29 -1.43
CA LEU A 94 -7.85 -14.17 -1.74
C LEU A 94 -9.33 -14.56 -1.85
N VAL A 95 -9.66 -15.85 -2.02
CA VAL A 95 -11.05 -16.30 -2.23
C VAL A 95 -11.45 -17.36 -1.21
N LYS A 96 -10.80 -18.52 -1.22
CA LYS A 96 -11.25 -19.67 -0.40
C LYS A 96 -11.16 -19.39 1.09
N GLU A 97 -10.04 -18.83 1.52
CA GLU A 97 -9.72 -18.60 2.93
C GLU A 97 -9.79 -17.11 3.34
N CYS A 98 -10.47 -16.29 2.53
CA CYS A 98 -10.58 -14.85 2.78
C CYS A 98 -11.35 -14.55 4.08
N TYR A 99 -12.41 -15.32 4.40
CA TYR A 99 -13.23 -15.07 5.60
C TYR A 99 -12.77 -15.86 6.84
N SER A 100 -11.84 -16.79 6.68
CA SER A 100 -11.34 -17.70 7.72
C SER A 100 -9.98 -17.28 8.25
N VAL A 101 -9.01 -17.00 7.36
CA VAL A 101 -7.60 -16.74 7.72
C VAL A 101 -7.11 -15.39 7.23
N PHE A 102 -7.47 -14.99 6.00
CA PHE A 102 -6.88 -13.82 5.32
C PHE A 102 -7.88 -12.66 5.17
N THR A 103 -8.61 -12.35 6.24
CA THR A 103 -9.66 -11.30 6.22
C THR A 103 -9.08 -9.89 6.11
N ASN A 104 -7.97 -9.64 6.82
CA ASN A 104 -7.51 -8.28 7.09
C ASN A 104 -6.33 -7.90 6.22
N ARG A 105 -6.25 -6.60 5.90
CA ARG A 105 -5.04 -6.01 5.31
C ARG A 105 -4.06 -5.65 6.42
N ARG A 106 -2.80 -5.46 6.03
CA ARG A 106 -1.77 -4.99 6.95
C ARG A 106 -2.12 -3.63 7.55
N ALA A 107 -1.93 -3.49 8.86
CA ALA A 107 -2.03 -2.23 9.56
C ALA A 107 -0.85 -1.29 9.22
N PHE A 108 -1.16 -0.05 8.84
CA PHE A 108 -0.18 0.99 8.52
C PHE A 108 -0.13 2.04 9.63
N GLY A 109 0.48 1.69 10.77
CA GLY A 109 0.73 2.62 11.86
C GLY A 109 -0.54 3.23 12.49
N PRO A 110 -0.39 4.34 13.24
CA PRO A 110 -1.52 4.99 13.91
C PRO A 110 -2.38 5.76 12.91
N VAL A 111 -3.58 5.25 12.63
CA VAL A 111 -4.52 5.82 11.64
C VAL A 111 -5.71 6.59 12.25
N GLY A 112 -5.79 6.66 13.59
CA GLY A 112 -6.84 7.42 14.28
C GLY A 112 -8.27 6.99 13.88
N ILE A 113 -9.10 7.96 13.51
CA ILE A 113 -10.50 7.73 13.08
C ILE A 113 -10.57 6.91 11.78
N MET A 114 -9.54 7.00 10.92
CA MET A 114 -9.50 6.27 9.64
C MET A 114 -9.45 4.75 9.81
N LYS A 115 -9.22 4.22 11.02
CA LYS A 115 -9.36 2.78 11.32
C LYS A 115 -10.75 2.23 10.94
N ASN A 116 -11.76 3.09 10.92
CA ASN A 116 -13.14 2.72 10.57
C ASN A 116 -13.41 2.77 9.05
N ALA A 117 -12.45 3.22 8.23
CA ALA A 117 -12.59 3.21 6.77
C ALA A 117 -12.61 1.75 6.27
N ILE A 118 -13.44 1.44 5.27
CA ILE A 118 -13.57 0.08 4.71
C ILE A 118 -12.25 -0.55 4.25
N SER A 119 -11.26 0.26 3.87
CA SER A 119 -9.94 -0.23 3.45
C SER A 119 -9.05 -0.70 4.61
N LEU A 120 -9.32 -0.22 5.84
CA LEU A 120 -8.51 -0.40 7.05
C LEU A 120 -9.24 -1.14 8.18
N SER A 121 -10.58 -1.15 8.17
CA SER A 121 -11.39 -1.89 9.12
C SER A 121 -11.09 -3.39 9.05
N GLU A 122 -11.28 -4.09 10.16
CA GLU A 122 -10.93 -5.51 10.30
C GLU A 122 -12.18 -6.36 10.60
N ASP A 123 -12.12 -7.64 10.22
CA ASP A 123 -13.05 -8.71 10.59
C ASP A 123 -14.54 -8.35 10.38
N GLU A 124 -15.37 -8.54 11.40
CA GLU A 124 -16.82 -8.31 11.33
C GLU A 124 -17.17 -6.84 11.05
N GLN A 125 -16.35 -5.89 11.49
CA GLN A 125 -16.55 -4.48 11.18
C GLN A 125 -16.38 -4.24 9.68
N TRP A 126 -15.33 -4.81 9.08
CA TRP A 126 -15.14 -4.76 7.64
C TRP A 126 -16.30 -5.42 6.89
N LYS A 127 -16.72 -6.63 7.30
CA LYS A 127 -17.85 -7.35 6.66
C LYS A 127 -19.12 -6.51 6.69
N ARG A 128 -19.43 -5.88 7.82
CA ARG A 128 -20.60 -5.00 7.99
C ARG A 128 -20.52 -3.79 7.06
N ILE A 129 -19.42 -3.05 7.06
CA ILE A 129 -19.25 -1.85 6.21
C ILE A 129 -19.27 -2.24 4.73
N ARG A 130 -18.61 -3.34 4.35
CA ARG A 130 -18.62 -3.86 2.98
C ARG A 130 -20.03 -4.19 2.51
N THR A 131 -20.83 -4.85 3.35
CA THR A 131 -22.21 -5.18 3.04
C THR A 131 -23.07 -3.93 2.86
N LEU A 132 -22.84 -2.90 3.67
CA LEU A 132 -23.53 -1.62 3.57
C LEU A 132 -23.19 -0.85 2.27
N LEU A 133 -21.92 -0.86 1.85
CA LEU A 133 -21.45 -0.06 0.70
C LEU A 133 -21.60 -0.78 -0.66
N SER A 134 -21.65 -2.12 -0.68
CA SER A 134 -21.72 -2.88 -1.94
C SER A 134 -22.91 -2.55 -2.84
N PRO A 135 -24.14 -2.30 -2.32
CA PRO A 135 -25.30 -1.95 -3.14
C PRO A 135 -25.15 -0.66 -3.97
N ALA A 136 -24.27 0.26 -3.55
CA ALA A 136 -24.05 1.54 -4.23
C ALA A 136 -23.45 1.39 -5.64
N PHE A 137 -22.82 0.25 -5.93
CA PHE A 137 -22.13 -0.03 -7.19
C PHE A 137 -22.78 -1.16 -8.01
N THR A 138 -24.07 -1.41 -7.82
CA THR A 138 -24.83 -2.36 -8.66
C THR A 138 -24.99 -1.84 -10.08
N SER A 139 -25.21 -2.74 -11.05
CA SER A 139 -25.42 -2.35 -12.46
C SER A 139 -26.56 -1.35 -12.66
N GLY A 140 -27.61 -1.40 -11.82
CA GLY A 140 -28.70 -0.42 -11.84
C GLY A 140 -28.21 0.98 -11.42
N LYS A 141 -27.50 1.07 -10.29
CA LYS A 141 -26.93 2.33 -9.79
C LYS A 141 -25.90 2.92 -10.74
N LEU A 142 -25.06 2.09 -11.35
CA LEU A 142 -24.09 2.55 -12.36
C LEU A 142 -24.77 3.15 -13.60
N LYS A 143 -25.91 2.59 -14.05
CA LYS A 143 -26.69 3.17 -15.14
C LYS A 143 -27.31 4.52 -14.75
N GLU A 144 -27.77 4.66 -13.51
CA GLU A 144 -28.28 5.93 -12.99
C GLU A 144 -27.19 7.02 -12.90
N MET A 145 -25.93 6.64 -12.60
CA MET A 145 -24.80 7.57 -12.55
C MET A 145 -24.31 8.01 -13.94
N PHE A 146 -24.55 7.21 -14.98
CA PHE A 146 -23.99 7.42 -16.32
C PHE A 146 -24.29 8.80 -16.92
N PRO A 147 -25.51 9.37 -16.85
CA PRO A 147 -25.78 10.70 -17.39
C PRO A 147 -24.90 11.80 -16.76
N ILE A 148 -24.66 11.73 -15.45
CA ILE A 148 -23.79 12.68 -14.73
C ILE A 148 -22.35 12.57 -15.25
N ILE A 149 -21.84 11.33 -15.36
CA ILE A 149 -20.49 11.06 -15.88
C ILE A 149 -20.36 11.57 -17.32
N SER A 150 -21.36 11.33 -18.16
CA SER A 150 -21.37 11.79 -19.56
C SER A 150 -21.32 13.32 -19.65
N GLN A 151 -22.12 14.02 -18.84
CA GLN A 151 -22.14 15.48 -18.82
C GLN A 151 -20.77 16.06 -18.43
N ILE A 152 -20.10 15.49 -17.42
CA ILE A 152 -18.75 15.91 -17.01
C ILE A 152 -17.73 15.56 -18.11
N GLY A 153 -17.92 14.43 -18.80
CA GLY A 153 -17.13 14.04 -19.98
C GLY A 153 -17.22 15.08 -21.10
N ASP A 154 -18.40 15.63 -21.36
CA ASP A 154 -18.57 16.70 -22.36
C ASP A 154 -17.84 18.00 -21.96
N VAL A 155 -17.73 18.31 -20.67
CA VAL A 155 -16.91 19.42 -20.16
C VAL A 155 -15.43 19.13 -20.42
N LEU A 156 -14.95 17.93 -20.09
CA LEU A 156 -13.57 17.52 -20.32
C LEU A 156 -13.19 17.64 -21.81
N VAL A 157 -14.01 17.13 -22.73
CA VAL A 157 -13.76 17.21 -24.17
C VAL A 157 -13.70 18.65 -24.66
N ARG A 158 -14.61 19.52 -24.18
CA ARG A 158 -14.58 20.95 -24.51
C ARG A 158 -13.31 21.63 -24.03
N ASN A 159 -12.85 21.34 -22.81
CA ASN A 159 -11.64 21.94 -22.27
C ASN A 159 -10.37 21.43 -22.97
N LEU A 160 -10.31 20.13 -23.30
CA LEU A 160 -9.23 19.56 -24.10
C LEU A 160 -9.16 20.19 -25.50
N LYS A 161 -10.31 20.43 -26.15
CA LYS A 161 -10.35 21.08 -27.46
C LYS A 161 -9.76 22.50 -27.43
N LYS A 162 -10.10 23.29 -26.40
CA LYS A 162 -9.56 24.65 -26.21
C LYS A 162 -8.03 24.64 -26.07
N GLU A 163 -7.46 23.67 -25.35
CA GLU A 163 -6.01 23.57 -25.23
C GLU A 163 -5.34 23.02 -26.49
N ALA A 164 -5.99 22.10 -27.20
CA ALA A 164 -5.50 21.59 -28.48
C ALA A 164 -5.37 22.71 -29.52
N GLU A 165 -6.33 23.63 -29.58
CA GLU A 165 -6.30 24.82 -30.45
C GLU A 165 -5.10 25.74 -30.16
N LYS A 166 -4.59 25.76 -28.93
CA LYS A 166 -3.40 26.54 -28.55
C LYS A 166 -2.09 25.85 -28.95
N GLY A 167 -2.13 24.59 -29.37
CA GLY A 167 -0.95 23.81 -29.77
C GLY A 167 0.08 23.58 -28.65
N LYS A 168 -0.34 23.70 -27.38
CA LYS A 168 0.57 23.55 -26.23
C LYS A 168 0.49 22.13 -25.66
N PRO A 169 1.61 21.59 -25.14
CA PRO A 169 1.58 20.38 -24.35
C PRO A 169 0.66 20.56 -23.13
N ILE A 170 -0.15 19.53 -22.84
CA ILE A 170 -1.05 19.51 -21.69
C ILE A 170 -0.59 18.48 -20.65
N SER A 171 -0.84 18.78 -19.38
CA SER A 171 -0.65 17.84 -18.28
C SER A 171 -1.88 16.95 -18.13
N MET A 172 -1.75 15.68 -18.51
CA MET A 172 -2.87 14.72 -18.42
C MET A 172 -3.35 14.53 -16.98
N LYS A 173 -2.43 14.62 -16.00
CA LYS A 173 -2.78 14.49 -14.58
C LYS A 173 -3.76 15.57 -14.14
N ASP A 174 -3.61 16.79 -14.63
CA ASP A 174 -4.44 17.92 -14.20
C ASP A 174 -5.85 17.79 -14.79
N PHE A 175 -5.94 17.49 -16.08
CA PHE A 175 -7.23 17.28 -16.76
C PHE A 175 -8.00 16.08 -16.23
N PHE A 176 -7.37 14.91 -16.16
CA PHE A 176 -8.04 13.70 -15.69
C PHE A 176 -8.21 13.67 -14.17
N GLY A 177 -7.36 14.39 -13.43
CA GLY A 177 -7.51 14.60 -11.99
C GLY A 177 -8.77 15.41 -11.68
N ALA A 178 -8.94 16.57 -12.32
CA ALA A 178 -10.14 17.40 -12.17
C ALA A 178 -11.40 16.66 -12.63
N TYR A 179 -11.36 15.98 -13.79
CA TYR A 179 -12.46 15.13 -14.24
C TYR A 179 -12.85 14.07 -13.22
N SER A 180 -11.86 13.35 -12.65
CA SER A 180 -12.12 12.30 -11.67
C SER A 180 -12.71 12.87 -10.38
N MET A 181 -12.30 14.09 -9.99
CA MET A 181 -12.84 14.80 -8.83
C MET A 181 -14.30 15.20 -9.03
N ASP A 182 -14.63 15.80 -10.19
CA ASP A 182 -16.00 16.17 -10.53
C ASP A 182 -16.90 14.93 -10.62
N VAL A 183 -16.41 13.83 -11.19
CA VAL A 183 -17.16 12.57 -11.25
C VAL A 183 -17.44 12.03 -9.86
N ILE A 184 -16.43 11.90 -8.99
CA ILE A 184 -16.66 11.31 -7.66
C ILE A 184 -17.56 12.21 -6.79
N THR A 185 -17.42 13.52 -6.90
CA THR A 185 -18.23 14.46 -6.10
C THR A 185 -19.68 14.53 -6.58
N GLY A 186 -19.87 14.52 -7.89
CA GLY A 186 -21.19 14.45 -8.52
C GLY A 186 -21.93 13.16 -8.17
N ILE A 187 -21.27 12.00 -8.23
CA ILE A 187 -21.94 10.72 -7.96
C ILE A 187 -22.08 10.40 -6.46
N ALA A 188 -21.09 10.74 -5.64
CA ALA A 188 -21.07 10.34 -4.23
C ALA A 188 -21.83 11.33 -3.33
N PHE A 189 -21.80 12.62 -3.66
CA PHE A 189 -22.39 13.68 -2.83
C PHE A 189 -23.51 14.45 -3.54
N GLY A 190 -23.71 14.24 -4.85
CA GLY A 190 -24.70 15.02 -5.62
C GLY A 190 -24.30 16.49 -5.80
N VAL A 191 -23.01 16.81 -5.67
CA VAL A 191 -22.48 18.18 -5.73
C VAL A 191 -21.64 18.33 -7.00
N ASN A 192 -21.90 19.40 -7.75
CA ASN A 192 -21.07 19.80 -8.87
C ASN A 192 -20.11 20.91 -8.41
N ILE A 193 -18.81 20.61 -8.36
CA ILE A 193 -17.76 21.52 -7.89
C ILE A 193 -17.17 22.32 -9.08
N ASP A 194 -17.28 21.79 -10.30
CA ASP A 194 -16.69 22.37 -11.51
C ASP A 194 -15.17 22.54 -11.45
N SER A 195 -14.47 21.53 -10.90
CA SER A 195 -13.01 21.48 -10.77
C SER A 195 -12.31 21.56 -12.13
N LEU A 196 -12.95 21.08 -13.20
CA LEU A 196 -12.44 21.18 -14.56
C LEU A 196 -12.26 22.62 -15.07
N ASN A 197 -13.01 23.59 -14.51
CA ASN A 197 -12.87 25.01 -14.84
C ASN A 197 -12.18 25.81 -13.72
N ASN A 198 -12.21 25.31 -12.48
CA ASN A 198 -11.62 25.97 -11.31
C ASN A 198 -10.53 25.07 -10.65
N PRO A 199 -9.33 24.97 -11.25
CA PRO A 199 -8.29 24.05 -10.77
C PRO A 199 -7.57 24.49 -9.48
N GLN A 200 -7.92 25.65 -8.91
CA GLN A 200 -7.27 26.25 -7.72
C GLN A 200 -8.19 26.34 -6.50
N ASP A 201 -9.47 25.96 -6.63
CA ASP A 201 -10.43 25.84 -5.52
C ASP A 201 -10.42 24.43 -4.95
#